data_AF-A0AAV3XAM5-F1
#
_entry.id   AF-A0AAV3XAM5-F1
#
_cell.length_a   1.000
_cell.length_b   1.000
_cell.length_c   1.000
_cell.angle_alpha   90.00
_cell.angle_beta   90.00
_cell.angle_gamma   90.00
#
_symmetry.space_group_name_H-M   'P 1'
#
loop_
_entity.id
_entity.type
_entity.pdbx_description
1 polymer ?
#
loop_
_entity_poly.entity_id
_entity_poly.type
_entity_poly.pdbx_seq_one_letter_code
_entity_poly.pdbx_strand_id
1 'polypeptide(L)'
;MSSPRKQFRTVNRVLGEQPKIGPFPADQVFPWSAIALLSYFVVKVLFNASWLVTGLVIGWSWASWWTLSSNKTWMGKFVRVPRIVRGYQHFQSLVKNQK
;
A
#
# COMPACT_ATOMS: atom_id res chain seq x y z
N MET A 1 -16.32 26.76 -37.37
CA MET A 1 -16.49 25.38 -36.85
C MET A 1 -16.11 25.37 -35.37
N SER A 2 -17.06 25.41 -34.45
CA SER A 2 -16.82 25.51 -33.00
C SER A 2 -16.64 24.12 -32.38
N SER A 3 -15.43 23.78 -31.93
CA SER A 3 -15.12 22.50 -31.26
C SER A 3 -15.93 22.34 -29.96
N PRO A 4 -16.56 21.17 -29.70
CA PRO A 4 -17.33 20.96 -28.49
C PRO A 4 -16.39 20.96 -27.26
N ARG A 5 -16.68 21.84 -26.30
CA ARG A 5 -15.95 21.93 -25.02
C ARG A 5 -16.07 20.60 -24.28
N LYS A 6 -14.94 19.90 -24.08
CA LYS A 6 -14.86 18.67 -23.28
C LYS A 6 -15.29 18.99 -21.84
N GLN A 7 -16.47 18.54 -21.45
CA GLN A 7 -16.99 18.66 -20.09
C GLN A 7 -16.30 17.61 -19.23
N PHE A 8 -15.43 18.03 -18.33
CA PHE A 8 -14.78 17.12 -17.38
C PHE A 8 -15.84 16.53 -16.43
N ARG A 9 -15.99 15.21 -16.41
CA ARG A 9 -16.82 14.51 -15.42
C ARG A 9 -16.02 14.37 -14.13
N THR A 10 -16.61 14.79 -13.02
CA THR A 10 -16.08 14.52 -11.69
C THR A 10 -16.20 13.04 -11.38
N VAL A 11 -15.09 12.32 -11.41
CA VAL A 11 -15.01 10.94 -10.90
C VAL A 11 -14.89 10.98 -9.37
N ASN A 12 -15.46 9.97 -8.71
CA ASN A 12 -15.43 9.88 -7.26
C ASN A 12 -13.99 9.58 -6.80
N ARG A 13 -13.34 10.53 -6.11
CA ARG A 13 -11.92 10.42 -5.67
C ARG A 13 -11.65 9.18 -4.82
N VAL A 14 -12.69 8.68 -4.14
CA VAL A 14 -12.66 7.52 -3.25
C VAL A 14 -12.33 6.21 -3.98
N LEU A 15 -12.56 6.10 -5.30
CA LEU A 15 -12.31 4.85 -6.03
C LEU A 15 -10.83 4.40 -6.06
N GLY A 16 -9.89 5.31 -5.81
CA GLY A 16 -8.45 5.01 -5.84
C GLY A 16 -7.71 5.28 -4.52
N GLU A 17 -8.42 5.73 -3.48
CA GLU A 17 -7.78 6.05 -2.20
C GLU A 17 -7.80 4.82 -1.29
N GLN A 18 -6.61 4.35 -0.91
CA GLN A 18 -6.49 3.37 0.16
C GLN A 18 -6.91 4.00 1.49
N PRO A 19 -7.65 3.28 2.35
CA PRO A 19 -8.00 3.77 3.67
C PRO A 19 -6.73 3.98 4.50
N LYS A 20 -6.55 5.21 4.97
CA LYS A 20 -5.42 5.60 5.84
C LYS A 20 -5.97 5.95 7.21
N ILE A 21 -5.38 5.36 8.25
CA ILE A 21 -5.65 5.73 9.63
C ILE A 21 -4.53 6.72 10.01
N GLY A 22 -4.80 8.01 9.85
CA GLY A 22 -3.81 9.06 10.07
C GLY A 22 -2.64 9.02 9.05
N PRO A 23 -1.38 9.22 9.48
CA PRO A 23 -0.22 9.20 8.57
C PRO A 23 0.19 7.80 8.12
N PHE A 24 -0.40 6.74 8.68
CA PHE A 24 -0.05 5.34 8.39
C PHE A 24 -1.15 4.64 7.58
N PRO A 25 -0.80 3.78 6.61
CA PRO A 25 -1.78 2.96 5.89
C PRO A 25 -2.50 2.02 6.86
N ALA A 26 -3.83 1.94 6.80
CA ALA A 26 -4.60 1.07 7.69
C ALA A 26 -4.20 -0.41 7.55
N ASP A 27 -3.75 -0.79 6.36
CA ASP A 27 -3.31 -2.15 6.01
C ASP A 27 -2.09 -2.64 6.82
N GLN A 28 -1.36 -1.75 7.51
CA GLN A 28 -0.17 -2.12 8.30
C GLN A 28 -0.49 -2.49 9.76
N VAL A 29 -1.66 -2.13 10.27
CA VAL A 29 -2.05 -2.41 11.67
C VAL A 29 -2.25 -3.90 11.90
N PHE A 30 -2.91 -4.57 10.96
CA PHE A 30 -3.16 -6.02 11.02
C PHE A 30 -1.86 -6.84 11.12
N PRO A 31 -0.87 -6.70 10.21
CA PRO A 31 0.36 -7.48 10.31
C PRO A 31 1.19 -7.15 11.56
N TRP A 32 1.21 -5.90 12.04
CA TRP A 32 1.90 -5.57 13.29
C TRP A 32 1.30 -6.28 14.50
N SER A 33 -0.03 -6.35 14.57
CA SER A 33 -0.72 -7.07 15.64
C SER A 33 -0.47 -8.58 15.57
N ALA A 34 -0.50 -9.17 14.36
CA ALA A 34 -0.24 -10.58 14.14
C ALA A 34 1.20 -10.97 14.53
N ILE A 35 2.18 -10.14 14.13
CA ILE A 35 3.59 -10.34 14.48
C ILE A 35 3.81 -10.21 15.98
N ALA A 36 3.21 -9.21 16.62
CA ALA A 36 3.35 -9.04 18.07
C ALA A 36 2.78 -10.24 18.84
N LEU A 37 1.61 -10.74 18.45
CA LEU A 37 0.98 -11.93 19.04
C LEU A 37 1.83 -13.18 18.81
N LEU A 38 2.29 -13.41 17.58
CA LEU A 38 3.10 -14.58 17.24
C LEU A 38 4.45 -14.56 17.98
N SER A 39 5.14 -13.43 17.98
CA SER A 39 6.42 -13.28 18.66
C SER A 39 6.27 -13.40 20.19
N TYR A 40 5.20 -12.86 20.77
CA TYR A 40 4.90 -13.05 22.19
C TYR A 40 4.66 -14.53 22.52
N PHE A 41 3.85 -15.21 21.72
CA PHE A 41 3.56 -16.63 21.92
C PHE A 41 4.83 -17.48 21.85
N VAL A 42 5.66 -17.30 20.82
CA VAL A 42 6.89 -18.08 20.64
C VAL A 42 7.92 -17.77 21.73
N VAL A 43 8.15 -16.50 22.06
CA VAL A 43 9.25 -16.13 22.97
C VAL A 43 8.84 -16.28 24.44
N LYS A 44 7.60 -15.91 24.78
CA LYS A 44 7.13 -15.91 26.16
C LYS A 44 6.45 -17.20 26.57
N VAL A 45 5.61 -17.78 25.73
CA VAL A 45 4.84 -18.99 26.08
C VAL A 45 5.68 -20.25 25.90
N LEU A 46 6.40 -20.38 24.77
CA LEU A 46 7.24 -21.56 24.50
C LEU A 46 8.60 -21.50 25.19
N PHE A 47 9.30 -20.37 25.09
CA PHE A 47 10.68 -20.24 25.60
C PHE A 47 10.79 -19.66 27.02
N ASN A 48 9.69 -19.19 27.60
CA ASN A 48 9.66 -18.55 28.93
C ASN A 48 10.73 -17.45 29.12
N ALA A 49 11.09 -16.75 28.04
CA ALA A 49 12.19 -15.80 28.04
C ALA A 49 11.88 -14.57 28.91
N SER A 50 12.91 -13.82 29.29
CA SER A 50 12.75 -12.58 30.05
C SER A 50 11.94 -11.54 29.25
N TRP A 51 11.29 -10.62 29.97
CA TRP A 51 10.50 -9.55 29.34
C TRP A 51 11.32 -8.65 28.43
N LEU A 52 12.60 -8.43 28.77
CA LEU A 52 13.55 -7.68 27.92
C LEU A 52 13.76 -8.36 26.57
N VAL A 53 14.05 -9.66 26.57
CA VAL A 53 14.26 -10.42 25.33
C VAL A 53 12.98 -10.45 24.49
N THR A 54 11.83 -10.60 25.14
CA THR A 54 10.53 -10.59 24.45
C THR A 54 10.26 -9.24 23.76
N GLY A 55 10.54 -8.12 24.43
CA GLY A 55 10.41 -6.78 23.85
C GLY A 55 11.38 -6.54 22.70
N LEU A 56 12.64 -6.98 22.83
CA LEU A 56 13.64 -6.87 21.76
C LEU A 56 13.24 -7.66 20.51
N VAL A 57 12.73 -8.89 20.67
CA VAL A 57 12.28 -9.71 19.54
C VAL A 57 11.05 -9.11 18.87
N ILE A 58 10.08 -8.58 19.62
CA ILE A 58 8.91 -7.91 19.03
C ILE A 58 9.35 -6.66 18.26
N GLY A 59 10.20 -5.82 18.85
CA GLY A 59 10.74 -4.62 18.19
C GLY A 59 11.53 -4.97 16.92
N TRP A 60 12.34 -6.02 16.97
CA TRP A 60 13.08 -6.52 15.81
C TRP A 60 12.14 -7.07 14.72
N SER A 61 11.09 -7.78 15.13
CA SER A 61 10.11 -8.35 14.21
C SER A 61 9.31 -7.25 13.50
N TRP A 62 8.98 -6.15 14.19
CA TRP A 62 8.39 -4.95 13.58
C TRP A 62 9.34 -4.26 12.62
N ALA A 63 10.62 -4.08 12.97
CA ALA A 63 11.62 -3.49 12.08
C ALA A 63 11.83 -4.33 10.81
N SER A 64 11.86 -5.65 10.96
CA SER A 64 11.96 -6.61 9.84
C SER A 64 10.74 -6.51 8.91
N TRP A 65 9.54 -6.44 9.48
CA TRP A 65 8.32 -6.26 8.72
C TRP A 65 8.26 -4.92 7.98
N TRP A 66 8.75 -3.86 8.62
CA TRP A 66 8.84 -2.55 7.99
C TRP A 66 9.75 -2.57 6.76
N THR A 67 10.87 -3.28 6.85
CA THR A 67 11.79 -3.48 5.72
C THR A 67 11.14 -4.27 4.57
N LEU A 68 10.37 -5.31 4.88
CA LEU A 68 9.65 -6.12 3.89
C LEU A 68 8.50 -5.37 3.20
N SER A 69 7.75 -4.56 3.95
CA SER A 69 6.56 -3.86 3.45
C SER A 69 6.85 -2.56 2.69
N SER A 70 8.07 -2.01 2.79
CA SER A 70 8.50 -0.78 2.11
C SER A 70 8.60 -0.90 0.56
N ASN A 71 8.55 -2.12 0.03
CA ASN A 71 9.05 -2.43 -1.31
C ASN A 71 8.26 -1.83 -2.49
N LYS A 72 6.94 -1.61 -2.39
CA LYS A 72 6.15 -1.16 -3.56
C LYS A 72 5.74 0.30 -3.55
N THR A 73 5.35 0.85 -2.40
CA THR A 73 4.84 2.23 -2.30
C THR A 73 5.95 3.26 -2.08
N TRP A 74 7.03 2.90 -1.38
CA TRP A 74 8.13 3.82 -1.11
C TRP A 74 9.34 3.57 -2.03
N MET A 75 9.80 2.31 -2.14
CA MET A 75 10.92 1.95 -3.03
C MET A 75 10.61 2.14 -4.53
N GLY A 76 9.34 1.99 -4.94
CA GLY A 76 8.90 2.26 -6.32
C GLY A 76 9.07 3.72 -6.76
N LYS A 77 9.23 4.67 -5.81
CA LYS A 77 9.52 6.08 -6.11
C LYS A 77 10.96 6.29 -6.59
N PHE A 78 11.89 5.39 -6.24
CA PHE A 78 13.30 5.45 -6.65
C PHE A 78 13.58 4.68 -7.93
N VAL A 79 12.70 3.75 -8.32
CA VAL A 79 12.76 3.11 -9.62
C VAL A 79 12.20 4.07 -10.65
N ARG A 80 13.06 4.60 -11.51
CA ARG A 80 12.65 5.45 -12.64
C ARG A 80 11.64 4.67 -13.48
N VAL A 81 10.41 5.18 -13.61
CA VAL A 81 9.40 4.58 -14.49
C VAL A 81 9.99 4.37 -15.90
N PRO A 82 9.91 3.16 -16.45
CA PRO A 82 10.46 2.88 -17.78
C PRO A 82 9.74 3.75 -18.82
N ARG A 83 10.49 4.55 -19.57
CA ARG A 83 9.93 5.47 -20.60
C ARG A 83 9.19 4.74 -21.71
N ILE A 84 9.51 3.47 -21.93
CA ILE A 84 9.05 2.66 -23.07
C ILE A 84 7.56 2.29 -22.95
N VAL A 85 7.01 2.26 -21.73
CA VAL A 85 5.63 1.77 -21.49
C VAL A 85 4.60 2.91 -21.49
N ARG A 86 5.01 4.17 -21.67
CA ARG A 86 4.07 5.28 -21.89
C ARG A 86 3.55 5.26 -23.34
N GLY A 87 2.76 4.25 -23.66
CA GLY A 87 1.82 4.32 -24.77
C GLY A 87 0.72 5.31 -24.39
N TYR A 88 0.81 6.55 -24.89
CA TYR A 88 -0.29 7.49 -24.77
C TYR A 88 -1.46 6.99 -25.63
N GLN A 89 -2.37 6.19 -25.05
CA GLN A 89 -3.60 5.83 -25.74
C GLN A 89 -4.55 7.03 -25.69
N HIS A 90 -4.96 7.50 -26.87
CA HIS A 90 -6.07 8.44 -26.99
C HIS A 90 -7.35 7.76 -26.50
N PHE A 91 -8.11 8.43 -25.63
CA PHE A 91 -9.38 7.94 -25.14
C PHE A 91 -10.34 7.65 -26.31
N GLN A 92 -10.68 6.39 -26.51
CA GLN A 92 -11.69 5.97 -27.48
C GLN A 92 -13.05 5.88 -26.77
N SER A 93 -14.03 6.64 -27.24
CA SER A 93 -15.40 6.57 -26.74
C SER A 93 -16.09 5.32 -27.28
N LEU A 94 -16.52 4.43 -26.39
CA LEU A 94 -17.27 3.21 -26.73
C LEU A 94 -18.71 3.49 -27.20
N VAL A 95 -19.17 4.74 -27.17
CA VAL A 95 -20.58 5.11 -27.40
C VAL A 95 -20.93 5.29 -28.89
N LYS A 96 -19.96 5.19 -29.82
CA LYS A 96 -20.21 5.49 -31.25
C LYS A 96 -20.79 4.33 -32.08
N ASN A 97 -21.22 3.23 -31.46
CA ASN A 97 -21.66 2.02 -32.21
C ASN A 97 -23.04 1.50 -31.78
N GLN A 98 -24.01 2.40 -31.68
CA GLN A 98 -25.43 2.03 -31.75
C GLN A 98 -26.06 2.86 -32.86
N LYS A 99 -26.08 2.30 -34.06
CA LYS A 99 -26.93 2.75 -35.17
C LYS A 99 -27.74 1.55 -35.62
#